data_AF-A0A0A3HUR3-F1
#
_entry.id   AF-A0A0A3HUR3-F1
#
_cell.length_a   1.000
_cell.length_b   1.000
_cell.length_c   1.000
_cell.angle_alpha   90.00
_cell.angle_beta   90.00
_cell.angle_gamma   90.00
#
_symmetry.space_group_name_H-M   'P 1'
#
loop_
_entity.id
_entity.type
_entity.pdbx_description
1 polymer ?
#
loop_
_entity_poly.entity_id
_entity_poly.type
_entity_poly.pdbx_seq_one_letter_code
_entity_poly.pdbx_strand_id
1 'polypeptide(L)' 'MRVVSDVFEVALIVLLLIPYGIIIWSYFKPKESLLLGRRRLYKNEPEIPEDVIRNQKAKSLITIIVYPIIVIIIFVYSYS' A
#
# COMPACT_ATOMS: atom_id res chain seq x y z
N MET A 1 -32.46 3.34 -1.91
CA MET A 1 -31.29 3.66 -1.06
C MET A 1 -30.22 2.55 -1.06
N ARG A 2 -30.56 1.25 -1.10
CA ARG A 2 -29.57 0.14 -1.19
C ARG A 2 -28.66 0.16 -2.44
N VAL A 3 -29.21 0.41 -3.63
CA VAL A 3 -28.37 0.42 -4.86
C VAL A 3 -27.27 1.49 -4.83
N VAL A 4 -27.52 2.63 -4.15
CA VAL A 4 -26.52 3.70 -4.03
C VAL A 4 -25.42 3.34 -3.02
N SER A 5 -25.75 2.60 -1.94
CA SER A 5 -24.74 2.08 -1.02
C SER A 5 -23.85 1.02 -1.68
N ASP A 6 -24.45 0.13 -2.48
CA ASP A 6 -23.72 -0.94 -3.16
C ASP A 6 -22.68 -0.38 -4.16
N VAL A 7 -23.06 0.64 -4.95
CA VAL A 7 -22.14 1.31 -5.88
C VAL A 7 -21.03 2.06 -5.15
N PHE A 8 -21.35 2.70 -4.02
CA PHE A 8 -20.38 3.42 -3.21
C PHE A 8 -19.32 2.50 -2.60
N GLU A 9 -19.72 1.33 -2.10
CA GLU A 9 -18.82 0.34 -1.53
C GLU A 9 -17.88 -0.29 -2.57
N VAL A 10 -18.39 -0.57 -3.77
CA VAL A 10 -17.55 -1.02 -4.88
C VAL A 10 -16.52 0.06 -5.26
N ALA A 11 -16.94 1.32 -5.33
CA ALA A 11 -16.03 2.43 -5.60
C ALA A 11 -14.93 2.56 -4.52
N LEU A 12 -15.29 2.37 -3.25
CA LEU A 12 -14.35 2.34 -2.14
C LEU A 12 -13.34 1.19 -2.26
N ILE A 13 -13.79 -0.02 -2.59
CA ILE A 13 -12.90 -1.17 -2.79
C ILE A 13 -11.90 -0.88 -3.91
N VAL A 14 -12.37 -0.36 -5.04
CA VAL A 14 -11.49 0.01 -6.17
C VAL A 14 -10.47 1.06 -5.75
N LEU A 15 -10.89 2.06 -4.96
CA LEU A 15 -9.98 3.09 -4.44
C LEU A 15 -8.90 2.48 -3.51
N LEU A 16 -9.26 1.48 -2.69
CA LEU A 16 -8.35 0.80 -1.78
C LEU A 16 -7.34 -0.12 -2.48
N LEU A 17 -7.64 -0.58 -3.70
CA LEU A 17 -6.67 -1.36 -4.50
C LEU A 17 -5.46 -0.53 -4.93
N ILE A 18 -5.61 0.78 -5.10
CA ILE A 18 -4.50 1.68 -5.51
C ILE A 18 -3.37 1.68 -4.46
N PRO A 19 -3.61 2.03 -3.18
CA PRO A 19 -2.56 1.98 -2.16
C PRO A 19 -2.06 0.54 -1.94
N TYR A 20 -2.91 -0.48 -2.09
CA TYR A 20 -2.48 -1.87 -2.01
C TYR A 20 -1.44 -2.23 -3.09
N GLY A 21 -1.66 -1.79 -4.33
CA GLY A 21 -0.70 -1.92 -5.42
C GLY A 21 0.63 -1.20 -5.13
N ILE A 22 0.58 0.00 -4.52
CA ILE A 22 1.78 0.74 -4.10
C ILE A 22 2.56 -0.03 -3.03
N ILE A 23 1.88 -0.66 -2.08
CA ILE A 23 2.50 -1.47 -1.03
C ILE A 23 3.19 -2.70 -1.63
N ILE A 24 2.53 -3.40 -2.56
CA ILE A 24 3.12 -4.55 -3.27
C ILE A 24 4.34 -4.10 -4.07
N TRP A 25 4.23 -3.00 -4.83
CA TRP A 25 5.35 -2.45 -5.57
C TRP A 25 6.51 -2.07 -4.65
N SER A 26 6.23 -1.56 -3.45
CA SER A 26 7.25 -1.22 -2.46
C SER A 26 8.01 -2.43 -1.93
N TYR A 27 7.40 -3.63 -1.92
CA TYR A 27 8.09 -4.88 -1.58
C TYR A 27 9.06 -5.33 -2.67
N PHE A 28 8.64 -5.29 -3.95
CA PHE A 28 9.46 -5.71 -5.08
C PHE A 28 10.55 -4.69 -5.44
N LYS A 29 10.24 -3.40 -5.31
CA LYS A 29 11.13 -2.28 -5.66
C LYS A 29 11.35 -1.33 -4.48
N PRO A 30 11.91 -1.81 -3.36
CA PRO A 30 12.04 -1.03 -2.13
C PRO A 30 12.93 0.21 -2.30
N LYS A 31 14.02 0.11 -3.07
CA LYS A 31 14.89 1.27 -3.37
C LYS A 31 14.12 2.37 -4.11
N GLU A 32 13.37 2.00 -5.15
CA GLU A 32 12.59 2.98 -5.92
C GLU A 32 11.47 3.59 -5.07
N SER A 33 10.80 2.79 -4.26
CA SER A 33 9.76 3.23 -3.33
C SER A 33 10.28 4.20 -2.26
N LEU A 34 11.43 3.90 -1.64
CA LEU A 34 12.06 4.78 -0.63
C LEU A 34 12.46 6.15 -1.20
N LEU A 35 12.77 6.19 -2.50
CA LEU A 35 13.16 7.41 -3.19
C LEU A 35 11.97 8.12 -3.88
N LEU A 36 10.77 7.54 -3.85
CA LEU A 36 9.59 8.12 -4.49
C LEU A 36 9.35 9.54 -3.96
N GLY A 37 9.28 10.51 -4.88
CA GLY A 37 9.15 11.94 -4.54
C GLY A 37 10.41 12.61 -3.96
N ARG A 38 11.40 11.84 -3.52
CA ARG A 38 12.64 12.34 -2.90
C ARG A 38 13.85 12.30 -3.83
N ARG A 39 13.78 11.61 -4.98
CA ARG A 39 14.89 11.52 -5.96
C ARG A 39 15.48 12.90 -6.33
N ARG A 40 14.64 13.92 -6.45
CA ARG A 40 15.07 15.29 -6.81
C ARG A 40 15.85 16.03 -5.72
N LEU A 41 15.84 15.53 -4.49
CA LEU A 41 16.55 16.15 -3.36
C LEU A 41 18.05 15.83 -3.35
N TYR A 42 18.45 14.80 -4.09
CA TYR A 42 19.83 14.33 -4.11
C TYR A 42 20.53 14.79 -5.39
N LYS A 43 21.75 15.32 -5.25
CA LYS A 43 22.57 15.76 -6.38
C LYS A 43 23.05 14.58 -7.24
N ASN A 44 23.23 13.41 -6.62
CA ASN A 44 23.63 12.14 -7.23
C ASN A 44 22.64 11.03 -6.82
N GLU A 45 22.73 9.85 -7.44
CA GLU A 45 21.92 8.70 -7.03
C GLU A 45 22.26 8.28 -5.59
N PRO A 46 21.29 8.35 -4.65
CA PRO A 46 21.57 8.08 -3.24
C PRO A 46 21.79 6.59 -3.00
N GLU A 47 22.91 6.25 -2.37
CA GLU A 47 23.16 4.91 -1.86
C GLU A 47 22.24 4.64 -0.67
N ILE A 48 21.36 3.64 -0.82
CA ILE A 48 20.48 3.21 0.26
C ILE A 48 21.11 2.02 0.98
N PRO A 49 21.34 2.12 2.31
CA PRO A 49 21.84 1.02 3.12
C PRO A 49 20.98 -0.25 3.02
N GLU A 50 21.62 -1.42 3.06
CA GLU A 50 20.93 -2.71 2.91
C GLU A 50 19.95 -3.01 4.05
N ASP A 51 20.26 -2.58 5.27
CA ASP A 51 19.40 -2.70 6.44
C ASP A 51 18.10 -1.92 6.27
N VAL A 52 18.16 -0.73 5.67
CA VAL A 52 16.98 0.09 5.34
C VAL A 52 16.12 -0.61 4.29
N ILE A 53 16.74 -1.20 3.26
CA ILE A 53 16.03 -1.97 2.22
C ILE A 53 15.34 -3.20 2.83
N ARG A 54 16.04 -3.94 3.69
CA ARG A 54 15.50 -5.12 4.37
C ARG A 54 14.34 -4.75 5.29
N ASN A 55 14.47 -3.65 6.03
CA ASN A 55 13.40 -3.13 6.87
C ASN A 55 12.17 -2.72 6.04
N GLN A 56 12.38 -2.04 4.90
CA GLN A 56 11.29 -1.67 4.00
C GLN A 56 10.56 -2.91 3.47
N LYS A 57 11.29 -3.94 3.02
CA LYS A 57 10.69 -5.21 2.58
C LYS A 57 9.88 -5.89 3.69
N ALA A 58 10.42 -5.96 4.90
CA ALA A 58 9.73 -6.55 6.04
C ALA A 58 8.43 -5.80 6.37
N LYS A 59 8.48 -4.47 6.42
CA LYS A 59 7.30 -3.62 6.64
C LYS A 59 6.27 -3.81 5.54
N SER A 60 6.68 -3.74 4.27
CA SER A 60 5.78 -3.96 3.14
C SER A 60 5.14 -5.34 3.20
N LEU A 61 5.88 -6.40 3.54
CA LEU A 61 5.33 -7.75 3.68
C LEU A 61 4.27 -7.83 4.79
N ILE A 62 4.54 -7.25 5.96
CA ILE A 62 3.56 -7.18 7.06
C ILE A 62 2.32 -6.44 6.58
N THR A 63 2.48 -5.31 5.89
CA THR A 63 1.35 -4.54 5.36
C THR A 63 0.57 -5.31 4.29
N ILE A 64 1.23 -6.06 3.40
CA ILE A 64 0.56 -6.89 2.37
C ILE A 64 -0.40 -7.90 3.01
N ILE A 65 -0.07 -8.41 4.21
CA ILE A 65 -0.88 -9.38 4.94
C ILE A 65 -1.94 -8.68 5.79
N VAL A 66 -1.58 -7.64 6.54
CA VAL A 66 -2.48 -6.97 7.49
C VAL A 66 -3.55 -6.13 6.77
N TYR A 67 -3.18 -5.45 5.68
CA TYR A 67 -4.08 -4.60 4.91
C TYR A 67 -5.36 -5.31 4.44
N PRO A 68 -5.30 -6.46 3.73
CA PRO A 68 -6.50 -7.16 3.30
C PRO A 68 -7.34 -7.67 4.48
N ILE A 69 -6.72 -8.09 5.59
CA ILE A 69 -7.45 -8.49 6.80
C ILE A 69 -8.30 -7.33 7.33
N ILE A 70 -7.73 -6.13 7.43
CA ILE A 70 -8.46 -4.94 7.87
C ILE A 70 -9.61 -4.60 6.90
N VAL A 71 -9.35 -4.64 5.59
CA VAL A 71 -10.38 -4.36 4.57
C VAL A 71 -11.55 -5.35 4.69
N ILE A 72 -11.27 -6.65 4.87
CA ILE A 72 -12.31 -7.67 5.07
C ILE A 72 -13.10 -7.41 6.35
N ILE A 73 -12.44 -7.09 7.47
CA ILE A 73 -13.12 -6.81 8.74
C ILE A 73 -14.08 -5.62 8.59
N ILE A 74 -13.62 -4.52 7.98
CA ILE A 74 -14.46 -3.33 7.74
C ILE A 74 -15.67 -3.69 6.88
N PHE A 75 -15.46 -4.45 5.82
CA PHE A 75 -16.55 -4.87 4.93
C PHE A 75 -17.57 -5.76 5.65
N VAL A 76 -17.12 -6.78 6.38
CA VAL A 76 -18.02 -7.65 7.16
C VAL A 76 -18.82 -6.85 8.19
N TYR A 77 -18.20 -5.91 8.89
CA TYR A 77 -18.90 -5.07 9.86
C TYR A 77 -19.92 -4.12 9.21
N SER A 78 -19.62 -3.61 8.02
CA SER A 78 -20.53 -2.71 7.29
C SER A 78 -21.80 -3.41 6.76
N TYR A 79 -21.74 -4.74 6.57
CA TYR A 79 -22.83 -5.56 6.03
C TYR A 79 -23.62 -6.31 7.10
N SER A 80 -23.14 -6.34 8.34
CA SER A 80 -23.81 -6.94 9.50
C SER A 80 -24.81 -5.97 10.14
#